data_AF-A0A2A3LLS0-F1
#
_entry.id   AF-A0A2A3LLS0-F1
#
_cell.length_a   1.000
_cell.length_b   1.000
_cell.length_c   1.000
_cell.angle_alpha   90.00
_cell.angle_beta   90.00
_cell.angle_gamma   90.00
#
_symmetry.space_group_name_H-M   'P 1'
#
loop_
_entity.id
_entity.type
_entity.pdbx_description
1 polymer ?
#
loop_
_entity_poly.entity_id
_entity_poly.type
_entity_poly.pdbx_seq_one_letter_code
_entity_poly.pdbx_strand_id
1 'polypeptide(L)'
;MLLCAMTAQAEDSMTDRVGDYRIGDRLDVGALGPGWEISDGGDATDCALLSGGSLPADIGMMVLDGRVARFEIRGEAVAEEASPSLAPFGLRVGMSLRDAAVRFPNEPLDIDFHKYAWPPGIYLSWFDDAGNRAVRVEVPDATVDVILWGTPEAVRLTEGCV
;
A
#
# COMPACT_ATOMS: atom_id res chain seq x y z
N MET A 1 -14.05 4.89 41.10
CA MET A 1 -13.03 5.16 40.06
C MET A 1 -12.92 3.88 39.24
N LEU A 2 -13.61 3.81 38.11
CA LEU A 2 -13.54 2.67 37.19
C LEU A 2 -12.77 3.16 35.96
N LEU A 3 -11.54 2.65 35.77
CA LEU A 3 -10.70 2.98 34.64
C LEU A 3 -11.23 2.21 33.41
N CYS A 4 -11.64 2.94 32.38
CA CYS A 4 -11.92 2.35 31.06
C CYS A 4 -10.63 1.74 30.50
N ALA A 5 -10.68 0.46 30.16
CA ALA A 5 -9.66 -0.17 29.32
C ALA A 5 -9.84 0.34 27.88
N MET A 6 -8.88 1.11 27.38
CA MET A 6 -8.78 1.43 25.95
C MET A 6 -8.06 0.27 25.26
N THR A 7 -8.76 -0.46 24.41
CA THR A 7 -8.15 -1.42 23.48
C THR A 7 -7.50 -0.66 22.33
N ALA A 8 -6.21 -0.35 22.44
CA ALA A 8 -5.38 0.07 21.32
C ALA A 8 -4.68 -1.17 20.73
N GLN A 9 -5.39 -1.94 19.90
CA GLN A 9 -4.82 -3.07 19.14
C GLN A 9 -5.43 -3.06 17.74
N ALA A 10 -4.88 -2.24 16.85
CA ALA A 10 -5.13 -2.29 15.41
C ALA A 10 -3.99 -1.66 14.59
N GLU A 11 -3.21 -0.76 15.19
CA GLU A 11 -2.18 0.03 14.47
C GLU A 11 -0.86 -0.72 14.23
N ASP A 12 -0.70 -1.96 14.71
CA ASP A 12 0.60 -2.66 14.73
C ASP A 12 0.57 -4.01 14.00
N SER A 13 -0.41 -4.22 13.13
CA SER A 13 -0.58 -5.48 12.41
C SER A 13 -0.72 -5.27 10.91
N MET A 14 -0.39 -6.32 10.15
CA MET A 14 -0.71 -6.39 8.74
C MET A 14 -2.23 -6.26 8.54
N THR A 15 -2.66 -5.49 7.54
CA THR A 15 -4.05 -5.50 7.08
C THR A 15 -4.12 -6.03 5.65
N ASP A 16 -4.92 -7.07 5.47
CA ASP A 16 -5.21 -7.65 4.16
C ASP A 16 -6.46 -7.05 3.53
N ARG A 17 -7.13 -6.14 4.23
CA ARG A 17 -8.43 -5.59 3.82
C ARG A 17 -8.44 -4.07 3.79
N VAL A 18 -9.11 -3.54 2.79
CA VAL A 18 -9.53 -2.14 2.70
C VAL A 18 -10.97 -2.13 2.24
N GLY A 19 -11.87 -1.59 3.07
CA GLY A 19 -13.30 -1.70 2.84
C GLY A 19 -13.74 -3.16 2.65
N ASP A 20 -14.42 -3.43 1.55
CA ASP A 20 -14.91 -4.77 1.20
C ASP A 20 -13.85 -5.65 0.51
N TYR A 21 -12.74 -5.07 0.07
CA TYR A 21 -11.71 -5.75 -0.71
C TYR A 21 -10.69 -6.44 0.18
N ARG A 22 -10.19 -7.59 -0.27
CA ARG A 22 -9.13 -8.35 0.39
C ARG A 22 -8.07 -8.78 -0.61
N ILE A 23 -6.79 -8.69 -0.23
CA ILE A 23 -5.68 -9.27 -0.98
C ILE A 23 -5.97 -10.76 -1.26
N GLY A 24 -5.88 -11.14 -2.54
CA GLY A 24 -6.10 -12.49 -3.06
C GLY A 24 -7.52 -12.80 -3.54
N ASP A 25 -8.51 -11.99 -3.18
CA ASP A 25 -9.89 -12.16 -3.65
C ASP A 25 -9.96 -11.90 -5.17
N ARG A 26 -10.82 -12.65 -5.86
CA ARG A 26 -11.07 -12.42 -7.30
C ARG A 26 -11.84 -11.12 -7.48
N LEU A 27 -11.46 -10.36 -8.50
CA LEU A 27 -12.16 -9.16 -8.91
C LEU A 27 -12.31 -9.14 -10.43
N ASP A 28 -13.55 -9.03 -10.89
CA ASP A 28 -13.86 -8.80 -12.29
C ASP A 28 -13.87 -7.30 -12.56
N VAL A 29 -12.75 -6.79 -13.08
CA VAL A 29 -12.58 -5.37 -13.41
C VAL A 29 -13.62 -4.91 -14.44
N GLY A 30 -14.03 -5.79 -15.37
CA GLY A 30 -15.04 -5.48 -16.39
C GLY A 30 -16.45 -5.35 -15.84
N ALA A 31 -16.71 -5.86 -14.62
CA ALA A 31 -17.99 -5.76 -13.93
C ALA A 31 -18.07 -4.55 -12.98
N LEU A 32 -17.00 -3.76 -12.84
CA LEU A 32 -16.99 -2.58 -11.98
C LEU A 32 -17.91 -1.47 -12.52
N GLY A 33 -18.64 -0.84 -11.61
CA GLY A 33 -19.57 0.24 -11.94
C GLY A 33 -18.89 1.60 -12.18
N PRO A 34 -19.66 2.64 -12.55
CA PRO A 34 -19.14 3.95 -12.99
C PRO A 34 -18.43 4.78 -11.91
N GLY A 35 -18.37 4.32 -10.67
CA GLY A 35 -17.64 5.00 -9.59
C GLY A 35 -16.15 4.65 -9.53
N TRP A 36 -15.70 3.73 -10.39
CA TRP A 36 -14.31 3.28 -10.43
C TRP A 36 -13.54 4.03 -11.51
N GLU A 37 -12.38 4.55 -11.12
CA GLU A 37 -11.35 4.97 -12.05
C GLU A 37 -10.40 3.79 -12.25
N ILE A 38 -10.05 3.54 -13.52
CA ILE A 38 -9.13 2.48 -13.91
C ILE A 38 -7.96 3.17 -14.61
N SER A 39 -6.81 3.18 -13.95
CA SER A 39 -5.56 3.72 -14.47
C SER A 39 -4.59 2.58 -14.72
N ASP A 40 -3.78 2.74 -15.77
CA ASP A 40 -2.76 1.78 -16.22
C ASP A 40 -3.25 0.33 -16.37
N GLY A 41 -3.47 -0.08 -17.62
CA GLY A 41 -3.88 -1.43 -17.93
C GLY A 41 -3.58 -1.74 -19.39
N GLY A 42 -2.83 -2.81 -19.62
CA GLY A 42 -2.93 -3.57 -20.87
C GLY A 42 -4.36 -4.13 -21.01
N ASP A 43 -4.53 -5.34 -21.52
CA ASP A 43 -5.83 -6.00 -21.36
C ASP A 43 -6.19 -6.02 -19.86
N ALA A 44 -7.26 -5.31 -19.48
CA ALA A 44 -7.64 -4.98 -18.10
C ALA A 44 -7.92 -6.22 -17.21
N THR A 45 -7.80 -7.42 -17.78
CA THR A 45 -7.86 -8.71 -17.10
C THR A 45 -6.55 -9.09 -16.40
N ASP A 46 -5.42 -8.61 -16.89
CA ASP A 46 -4.10 -9.10 -16.48
C ASP A 46 -3.49 -8.20 -15.41
N CYS A 47 -3.61 -6.88 -15.58
CA CYS A 47 -3.25 -5.93 -14.54
C CYS A 47 -4.05 -4.63 -14.68
N ALA A 48 -4.48 -4.06 -13.56
CA ALA A 48 -5.15 -2.76 -13.50
C ALA A 48 -4.87 -2.06 -12.16
N LEU A 49 -4.68 -0.74 -12.18
CA LEU A 49 -4.81 0.10 -10.98
C LEU A 49 -6.20 0.71 -10.90
N LEU A 50 -6.77 0.68 -9.70
CA LEU A 50 -8.14 1.06 -9.43
C LEU A 50 -8.18 2.09 -8.30
N SER A 51 -9.00 3.13 -8.45
CA SER A 51 -9.29 4.11 -7.40
C SER A 51 -10.77 4.48 -7.39
N GLY A 52 -11.22 5.10 -6.31
CA GLY A 52 -12.62 5.47 -6.12
C GLY A 52 -13.49 4.29 -5.67
N GLY A 53 -14.71 4.23 -6.20
CA GLY A 53 -15.70 3.22 -5.81
C GLY A 53 -16.02 3.28 -4.32
N SER A 54 -15.76 2.17 -3.61
CA SER A 54 -15.91 2.07 -2.15
C SER A 54 -14.58 2.09 -1.39
N LEU A 55 -13.46 2.37 -2.07
CA LEU A 55 -12.18 2.58 -1.40
C LEU A 55 -12.15 3.98 -0.73
N PRO A 56 -11.39 4.12 0.37
CA PRO A 56 -10.98 5.44 0.85
C PRO A 56 -10.32 6.26 -0.25
N ALA A 57 -10.52 7.58 -0.24
CA ALA A 57 -10.15 8.46 -1.34
C ALA A 57 -8.64 8.48 -1.65
N ASP A 58 -7.80 8.20 -0.66
CA ASP A 58 -6.34 8.17 -0.75
C ASP A 58 -5.77 6.76 -1.01
N ILE A 59 -6.64 5.75 -1.16
CA ILE A 59 -6.22 4.37 -1.40
C ILE A 59 -6.50 3.96 -2.86
N GLY A 60 -5.43 3.53 -3.53
CA GLY A 60 -5.48 2.76 -4.76
C GLY A 60 -5.45 1.25 -4.52
N MET A 61 -5.89 0.47 -5.49
CA MET A 61 -5.90 -0.99 -5.47
C MET A 61 -5.38 -1.53 -6.80
N MET A 62 -4.41 -2.44 -6.76
CA MET A 62 -3.96 -3.17 -7.94
C MET A 62 -4.69 -4.49 -8.04
N VAL A 63 -5.16 -4.80 -9.25
CA VAL A 63 -5.54 -6.15 -9.66
C VAL A 63 -4.41 -6.72 -10.49
N LEU A 64 -4.01 -7.96 -10.21
CA LEU A 64 -3.06 -8.74 -11.00
C LEU A 64 -3.65 -10.14 -11.18
N ASP A 65 -3.68 -10.64 -12.41
CA ASP A 65 -4.28 -11.94 -12.78
C ASP A 65 -5.71 -12.11 -12.25
N GLY A 66 -6.53 -11.07 -12.38
CA GLY A 66 -7.92 -11.05 -11.93
C GLY A 66 -8.11 -11.15 -10.41
N ARG A 67 -7.07 -10.83 -9.62
CA ARG A 67 -7.11 -10.83 -8.15
C ARG A 67 -6.61 -9.52 -7.58
N VAL A 68 -7.17 -9.11 -6.44
CA VAL A 68 -6.63 -8.00 -5.66
C VAL A 68 -5.21 -8.36 -5.21
N ALA A 69 -4.22 -7.62 -5.69
CA ALA A 69 -2.81 -7.96 -5.55
C ALA A 69 -2.10 -7.07 -4.52
N ARG A 70 -2.44 -5.78 -4.49
CA ARG A 70 -1.98 -4.83 -3.48
C ARG A 70 -2.97 -3.67 -3.30
N PHE A 71 -2.79 -2.96 -2.21
CA PHE A 71 -3.29 -1.60 -2.04
C PHE A 71 -2.11 -0.63 -1.99
N GLU A 72 -2.39 0.64 -2.24
CA GLU A 72 -1.40 1.71 -2.22
C GLU A 72 -1.95 3.01 -1.67
N ILE A 73 -1.10 3.78 -0.98
CA ILE A 73 -1.32 5.19 -0.66
C ILE A 73 -0.18 5.95 -1.32
N ARG A 74 -0.53 6.97 -2.12
CA ARG A 74 0.43 7.86 -2.78
C ARG A 74 0.30 9.28 -2.23
N GLY A 75 1.41 9.99 -2.11
CA GLY A 75 1.44 11.32 -1.51
C GLY A 75 0.55 12.33 -2.22
N GLU A 76 0.47 12.26 -3.55
CA GLU A 76 -0.42 13.14 -4.32
C GLU A 76 -1.92 12.88 -4.07
N ALA A 77 -2.29 11.70 -3.58
CA ALA A 77 -3.66 11.34 -3.26
C ALA A 77 -4.07 11.71 -1.82
N VAL A 78 -3.10 12.08 -0.98
CA VAL A 78 -3.36 12.55 0.39
C VAL A 78 -3.69 14.04 0.35
N ALA A 79 -4.94 14.40 0.63
CA ALA A 79 -5.32 15.81 0.71
C ALA A 79 -4.61 16.51 1.89
N GLU A 80 -4.12 17.75 1.70
CA GLU A 80 -3.33 18.49 2.70
C GLU A 80 -4.00 18.63 4.08
N GLU A 81 -5.34 18.64 4.13
CA GLU A 81 -6.12 18.76 5.37
C GLU A 81 -6.73 17.43 5.86
N ALA A 82 -6.54 16.32 5.11
CA ALA A 82 -7.06 15.02 5.49
C ALA A 82 -6.10 14.30 6.43
N SER A 83 -6.66 13.51 7.36
CA SER A 83 -5.87 12.48 8.04
C SER A 83 -5.70 11.31 7.06
N PRO A 84 -4.47 11.02 6.58
CA PRO A 84 -4.26 9.91 5.66
C PRO A 84 -4.69 8.59 6.28
N SER A 85 -5.18 7.70 5.45
CA SER A 85 -5.47 6.31 5.80
C SER A 85 -4.22 5.67 6.43
N LEU A 86 -4.45 4.81 7.43
CA LEU A 86 -3.38 4.05 8.04
C LEU A 86 -3.07 2.81 7.18
N ALA A 87 -1.84 2.73 6.69
CA ALA A 87 -1.29 1.52 6.10
C ALA A 87 -0.90 0.52 7.20
N PRO A 88 -0.56 -0.75 6.86
CA PRO A 88 -0.03 -1.72 7.82
C PRO A 88 1.04 -1.14 8.74
N PHE A 89 1.08 -1.62 9.98
CA PHE A 89 2.06 -1.20 11.01
C PHE A 89 2.00 0.32 11.34
N GLY A 90 0.89 0.96 11.00
CA GLY A 90 0.63 2.36 11.25
C GLY A 90 1.49 3.29 10.40
N LEU A 91 2.07 2.78 9.30
CA LEU A 91 2.83 3.58 8.34
C LEU A 91 1.96 4.69 7.74
N ARG A 92 2.56 5.86 7.48
CA ARG A 92 1.91 6.99 6.81
C ARG A 92 2.87 7.68 5.86
N VAL A 93 2.31 8.23 4.79
CA VAL A 93 2.99 9.21 3.93
C VAL A 93 3.45 10.39 4.79
N GLY A 94 4.60 10.98 4.44
CA GLY A 94 5.22 12.10 5.13
C GLY A 94 6.07 11.71 6.35
N MET A 95 6.05 10.44 6.78
CA MET A 95 6.98 9.97 7.82
C MET A 95 8.42 10.01 7.33
N SER A 96 9.38 10.25 8.23
CA SER A 96 10.79 10.08 7.91
C SER A 96 11.11 8.60 7.66
N LEU A 97 12.15 8.32 6.87
CA LEU A 97 12.64 6.95 6.69
C LEU A 97 12.91 6.24 8.02
N ARG A 98 13.51 6.95 8.98
CA ARG A 98 13.82 6.40 10.30
C ARG A 98 12.56 6.00 11.04
N ASP A 99 11.53 6.85 11.01
CA ASP A 99 10.27 6.58 11.71
C ASP A 99 9.48 5.45 11.03
N ALA A 100 9.57 5.33 9.71
CA ALA A 100 8.99 4.19 8.98
C ALA A 100 9.70 2.88 9.32
N ALA A 101 11.04 2.87 9.33
CA ALA A 101 11.84 1.68 9.60
C ALA A 101 11.52 1.04 10.96
N VAL A 102 11.33 1.85 12.01
CA VAL A 102 11.03 1.34 13.37
C VAL A 102 9.61 0.78 13.53
N ARG A 103 8.74 0.93 12.52
CA ARG A 103 7.39 0.37 12.55
C ARG A 103 7.31 -1.06 12.03
N PHE A 104 8.23 -1.48 11.18
CA PHE A 104 8.17 -2.82 10.61
C PHE A 104 8.44 -3.90 11.67
N PRO A 105 7.69 -5.01 11.66
CA PRO A 105 7.90 -6.08 12.61
C PRO A 105 9.11 -6.93 12.19
N ASN A 106 10.06 -7.12 13.11
CA ASN A 106 11.29 -7.91 12.92
C ASN A 106 12.25 -7.33 11.85
N GLU A 107 13.53 -7.18 12.19
CA GLU A 107 14.60 -6.85 11.23
C GLU A 107 15.24 -8.16 10.73
N PRO A 108 15.51 -8.35 9.42
CA PRO A 108 16.01 -7.35 8.47
C PRO A 108 15.01 -6.87 7.40
N LEU A 109 15.13 -5.59 7.03
CA LEU A 109 14.43 -4.98 5.92
C LEU A 109 15.28 -5.03 4.65
N ASP A 110 14.62 -5.18 3.51
CA ASP A 110 15.25 -5.11 2.19
C ASP A 110 15.33 -3.64 1.74
N ILE A 111 16.52 -3.21 1.33
CA ILE A 111 16.80 -1.85 0.90
C ILE A 111 17.28 -1.90 -0.54
N ASP A 112 16.63 -1.13 -1.41
CA ASP A 112 17.01 -0.96 -2.82
C ASP A 112 17.05 0.53 -3.20
N PHE A 113 17.72 0.88 -4.28
CA PHE A 113 17.81 2.27 -4.74
C PHE A 113 16.56 2.67 -5.53
N HIS A 114 16.07 3.88 -5.28
CA HIS A 114 14.91 4.41 -5.98
C HIS A 114 15.26 4.67 -7.46
N LYS A 115 14.56 4.01 -8.37
CA LYS A 115 14.88 4.01 -9.82
C LYS A 115 14.97 5.41 -10.42
N TYR A 116 14.12 6.33 -9.97
CA TYR A 116 13.97 7.68 -10.54
C TYR A 116 14.49 8.83 -9.67
N ALA A 117 14.89 8.55 -8.43
CA ALA A 117 15.26 9.58 -7.45
C ALA A 117 16.63 9.28 -6.80
N TRP A 118 17.39 8.39 -7.41
CA TRP A 118 18.74 8.09 -6.98
C TRP A 118 19.76 9.08 -7.53
N PRO A 119 20.70 9.60 -6.72
CA PRO A 119 20.74 9.61 -5.25
C PRO A 119 19.97 10.80 -4.62
N PRO A 120 19.45 10.69 -3.38
CA PRO A 120 19.63 9.60 -2.40
C PRO A 120 18.41 8.65 -2.23
N GLY A 121 17.41 8.70 -3.09
CA GLY A 121 16.15 7.98 -2.87
C GLY A 121 16.29 6.46 -2.75
N ILE A 122 15.44 5.84 -1.92
CA ILE A 122 15.41 4.39 -1.68
C ILE A 122 14.01 3.79 -1.69
N TYR A 123 13.96 2.47 -1.86
CA TYR A 123 12.85 1.62 -1.48
C TYR A 123 13.22 0.86 -0.21
N LEU A 124 12.30 0.78 0.75
CA LEU A 124 12.44 -0.02 1.95
C LEU A 124 11.29 -1.03 2.01
N SER A 125 11.59 -2.31 2.06
CA SER A 125 10.60 -3.38 1.95
C SER A 125 10.69 -4.36 3.11
N TRP A 126 9.53 -4.80 3.57
CA TRP A 126 9.35 -5.89 4.51
C TRP A 126 8.64 -7.04 3.80
N PHE A 127 9.10 -8.27 4.05
CA PHE A 127 8.57 -9.48 3.45
C PHE A 127 8.23 -10.50 4.53
N ASP A 128 7.05 -11.10 4.42
CA ASP A 128 6.62 -12.28 5.16
C ASP A 128 6.37 -13.41 4.16
N ASP A 129 7.40 -14.24 3.98
CA ASP A 129 7.36 -15.39 3.09
C ASP A 129 6.32 -16.43 3.51
N ALA A 130 6.06 -16.57 4.82
CA ALA A 130 5.10 -17.54 5.34
C ALA A 130 3.66 -17.11 5.04
N GLY A 131 3.37 -15.81 5.17
CA GLY A 131 2.07 -15.23 4.85
C GLY A 131 1.85 -14.92 3.37
N ASN A 132 2.90 -15.00 2.55
CA ASN A 132 2.93 -14.46 1.18
C ASN A 132 2.45 -13.00 1.17
N ARG A 133 3.08 -12.18 2.01
CA ARG A 133 2.76 -10.76 2.19
C ARG A 133 4.01 -9.91 2.14
N ALA A 134 3.83 -8.66 1.73
CA ALA A 134 4.89 -7.69 1.73
C ALA A 134 4.32 -6.28 1.90
N VAL A 135 5.18 -5.40 2.40
CA VAL A 135 4.95 -3.96 2.48
C VAL A 135 6.20 -3.27 1.95
N ARG A 136 6.02 -2.25 1.11
CA ARG A 136 7.12 -1.41 0.62
C ARG A 136 6.77 0.05 0.86
N VAL A 137 7.76 0.83 1.29
CA VAL A 137 7.70 2.29 1.25
C VAL A 137 8.70 2.82 0.24
N GLU A 138 8.28 3.84 -0.51
CA GLU A 138 9.13 4.57 -1.44
C GLU A 138 9.50 5.91 -0.81
N VAL A 139 10.80 6.19 -0.75
CA VAL A 139 11.38 7.38 -0.14
C VAL A 139 12.27 8.03 -1.19
N PRO A 140 11.71 8.82 -2.13
CA PRO A 140 12.50 9.46 -3.18
C PRO A 140 13.51 10.47 -2.61
N ASP A 141 13.22 11.05 -1.44
CA ASP A 141 14.09 12.00 -0.75
C ASP A 141 14.29 11.69 0.75
N ALA A 142 13.59 12.39 1.64
CA ALA A 142 13.69 12.30 3.10
C ALA A 142 12.44 11.69 3.74
N THR A 143 11.30 11.72 3.05
CA THR A 143 10.01 11.26 3.59
C THR A 143 9.36 10.20 2.72
N VAL A 144 8.57 9.33 3.35
CA VAL A 144 7.74 8.34 2.67
C VAL A 144 6.74 9.05 1.77
N ASP A 145 6.81 8.76 0.47
CA ASP A 145 5.92 9.32 -0.54
C ASP A 145 4.86 8.31 -0.96
N VAL A 146 5.24 7.04 -1.06
CA VAL A 146 4.35 5.95 -1.44
C VAL A 146 4.45 4.80 -0.44
N ILE A 147 3.30 4.21 -0.12
CA ILE A 147 3.21 2.97 0.67
C ILE A 147 2.42 1.94 -0.12
N LEU A 148 3.00 0.75 -0.31
CA LEU A 148 2.42 -0.37 -1.01
C LEU A 148 2.30 -1.56 -0.04
N TRP A 149 1.18 -2.27 -0.04
CA TRP A 149 1.06 -3.53 0.70
C TRP A 149 0.20 -4.56 -0.03
N GLY A 150 0.68 -5.80 -0.08
CA GLY A 150 0.17 -6.76 -1.05
C GLY A 150 0.91 -8.08 -1.04
N THR A 151 0.89 -8.77 -2.17
CA THR A 151 1.80 -9.89 -2.44
C THR A 151 3.25 -9.39 -2.65
N PRO A 152 4.26 -10.23 -2.41
CA PRO A 152 5.67 -9.88 -2.64
C PRO A 152 6.01 -9.48 -4.08
N GLU A 153 5.26 -9.99 -5.05
CA GLU A 153 5.38 -9.61 -6.46
C GLU A 153 4.76 -8.23 -6.69
N ALA A 154 3.53 -8.03 -6.25
CA ALA A 154 2.79 -6.80 -6.52
C ALA A 154 3.46 -5.56 -5.91
N VAL A 155 4.03 -5.65 -4.70
CA VAL A 155 4.72 -4.48 -4.10
C VAL A 155 6.02 -4.11 -4.82
N ARG A 156 6.56 -4.98 -5.67
CA ARG A 156 7.76 -4.68 -6.48
C ARG A 156 7.44 -3.94 -7.78
N LEU A 157 6.17 -3.93 -8.21
CA LEU A 157 5.69 -3.26 -9.43
C LEU A 157 5.41 -1.77 -9.20
N THR A 158 6.44 -0.96 -8.94
CA THR A 158 6.29 0.45 -8.48
C THR A 158 5.60 1.38 -9.49
N GLU A 159 5.79 1.11 -10.79
CA GLU A 159 5.29 1.96 -11.90
C GLU A 159 3.85 1.66 -12.33
N GLY A 160 3.22 0.64 -11.75
CA GLY A 160 1.92 0.14 -12.19
C GLY A 160 2.07 -1.22 -12.87
N CYS A 161 1.46 -1.39 -14.03
CA CYS A 161 1.28 -2.68 -14.69
C CYS A 161 2.37 -3.01 -15.72
N VAL A 162 3.45 -2.23 -15.81
CA VAL A 162 4.50 -2.31 -16.83
C VAL A 162 5.92 -2.30 -16.28
#